data_AF-A0A9R1VAD7-F1
#
_entry.id   AF-A0A9R1VAD7-F1
#
_cell.length_a   1.000
_cell.length_b   1.000
_cell.length_c   1.000
_cell.angle_alpha   90.00
_cell.angle_beta   90.00
_cell.angle_gamma   90.00
#
_symmetry.space_group_name_H-M   'P 1'
#
loop_
_entity.id
_entity.type
_entity.pdbx_description
1 polymer ?
#
loop_
_entity_poly.entity_id
_entity_poly.type
_entity_poly.pdbx_seq_one_letter_code
_entity_poly.pdbx_strand_id
1 'polypeptide(L)'
;MEFGVRDKSYERDLSRVPENYDFEVVTEMVKFFEKFKTKTKLVLATSKPLVNLFIREVLDVDTYLRNWSTKPIFLEMVKDMKTKYDKYWGAHNKMNDFIYFAVLLDPTTKSHFLLHAFKKMIGYMEVMEPPLTLADIDKKSTSNVPRD
;
A
#
# COMPACT_ATOMS: atom_id res chain seq x y z
N MET A 1 -2.13 5.24 51.20
CA MET A 1 -1.64 5.68 49.89
C MET A 1 -0.86 4.50 49.31
N GLU A 2 -1.54 3.58 48.63
CA GLU A 2 -0.89 2.41 48.02
C GLU A 2 -0.57 2.72 46.56
N PHE A 3 0.70 3.01 46.28
CA PHE A 3 1.24 2.94 44.92
C PHE A 3 1.69 1.50 44.69
N GLY A 4 0.81 0.67 44.15
CA GLY A 4 1.06 -0.76 44.01
C GLY A 4 0.42 -1.40 42.79
N VAL A 5 0.23 -0.67 41.69
CA VAL A 5 -0.04 -1.32 40.41
C VAL A 5 1.29 -1.87 39.89
N ARG A 6 1.65 -3.08 40.34
CA ARG A 6 2.72 -3.87 39.71
C ARG A 6 2.26 -4.24 38.31
N ASP A 7 2.62 -3.40 37.35
CA ASP A 7 2.33 -3.65 35.96
C ASP A 7 3.19 -4.83 35.46
N LYS A 8 2.52 -5.93 35.08
CA LYS A 8 3.17 -7.13 34.56
C LYS A 8 3.94 -6.86 33.25
N SER A 9 3.68 -5.73 32.59
CA SER A 9 4.46 -5.26 31.44
C SER A 9 5.90 -4.94 31.83
N TYR A 10 6.09 -4.20 32.93
CA TYR A 10 7.39 -3.72 33.41
C TYR A 10 8.33 -4.86 33.80
N GLU A 11 7.81 -5.91 34.43
CA GLU A 11 8.56 -7.12 34.78
C GLU A 11 9.06 -7.89 33.54
N ARG A 12 8.28 -7.89 32.46
CA ARG A 12 8.66 -8.54 31.19
C ARG A 12 9.77 -7.76 30.49
N ASP A 13 9.71 -6.44 30.53
CA ASP A 13 10.69 -5.56 29.90
C ASP A 13 12.03 -5.56 30.64
N LEU A 14 12.04 -5.90 31.94
CA LEU A 14 13.24 -6.09 32.74
C LEU A 14 13.87 -7.50 32.59
N SER A 15 13.25 -8.42 31.84
CA SER A 15 13.73 -9.81 31.73
C SER A 15 15.07 -9.96 31.01
N ARG A 16 15.45 -8.97 30.19
CA ARG A 16 16.76 -8.92 29.52
C ARG A 16 17.18 -7.46 29.26
N VAL A 17 18.44 -7.15 29.54
CA VAL A 17 19.03 -5.84 29.19
C VAL A 17 19.22 -5.78 27.67
N PRO A 18 18.80 -4.70 26.98
CA PRO A 18 19.03 -4.54 25.55
C PRO A 18 20.52 -4.62 25.21
N GLU A 19 20.82 -5.37 24.16
CA GLU A 19 22.16 -5.55 23.63
C GLU A 19 22.39 -4.63 22.43
N ASN A 20 23.65 -4.47 22.01
CA ASN A 20 24.00 -3.65 20.85
C ASN A 20 23.18 -4.03 19.59
N TYR A 21 22.91 -5.33 19.41
CA TYR A 21 22.08 -5.84 18.33
C TYR A 21 20.64 -5.27 18.35
N ASP A 22 20.03 -5.12 19.53
CA ASP A 22 18.68 -4.57 19.65
C ASP A 22 18.64 -3.11 19.16
N PHE A 23 19.66 -2.33 19.47
CA PHE A 23 19.79 -0.95 18.99
C PHE A 23 20.02 -0.86 17.49
N GLU A 24 20.74 -1.82 16.89
CA GLU A 24 20.90 -1.92 15.44
C GLU A 24 19.55 -2.19 14.75
N VAL A 25 18.77 -3.13 15.28
CA VAL A 25 17.41 -3.44 14.78
C VAL A 25 16.50 -2.23 14.88
N VAL A 26 16.48 -1.54 16.03
CA VAL A 26 15.70 -0.31 16.23
C VAL A 26 16.13 0.78 15.27
N THR A 27 17.44 0.94 15.03
CA THR A 27 17.97 1.93 14.09
C THR A 27 17.47 1.67 12.67
N GLU A 28 17.49 0.41 12.23
CA GLU A 28 16.93 0.02 10.93
C GLU A 28 15.41 0.22 10.87
N MET A 29 14.68 -0.08 11.95
CA MET A 29 13.24 0.18 12.06
C MET A 29 12.93 1.69 11.95
N VAL A 30 13.72 2.56 12.57
CA VAL A 30 13.57 4.02 12.43
C VAL A 30 13.80 4.45 10.98
N LYS A 31 14.82 3.90 10.29
CA LYS A 31 15.06 4.17 8.86
C LYS A 31 13.87 3.74 8.00
N PHE A 32 13.22 2.63 8.34
CA PHE A 32 12.00 2.19 7.67
C PHE A 32 10.88 3.25 7.76
N PHE A 33 10.61 3.76 8.97
CA PHE A 33 9.53 4.73 9.19
C PHE A 33 9.82 6.13 8.67
N GLU A 34 11.10 6.54 8.58
CA GLU A 34 11.48 7.88 8.13
C GLU A 34 11.00 8.18 6.70
N LYS A 35 10.90 7.15 5.84
CA LYS A 35 10.33 7.28 4.49
C LYS A 35 8.88 7.77 4.55
N PHE A 36 8.03 7.13 5.34
CA PHE A 36 6.60 7.49 5.46
C PHE A 36 6.41 8.89 6.04
N LYS A 37 7.21 9.24 7.05
CA LYS A 37 7.22 10.58 7.64
C LYS A 37 7.57 11.64 6.60
N THR A 38 8.59 11.38 5.78
CA THR A 38 9.00 12.29 4.69
C THR A 38 7.88 12.47 3.66
N LYS A 39 7.25 11.37 3.22
CA LYS A 39 6.11 11.42 2.27
C LYS A 39 4.92 12.18 2.85
N THR A 40 4.60 11.95 4.11
CA THR A 40 3.50 12.64 4.80
C THR A 40 3.77 14.14 4.88
N LYS A 41 4.99 14.54 5.28
CA LYS A 41 5.38 15.95 5.29
C LYS A 41 5.29 16.59 3.91
N LEU A 42 5.70 15.89 2.85
CA LEU A 42 5.58 16.39 1.49
C LEU A 42 4.12 16.67 1.13
N VAL A 43 3.23 15.70 1.37
CA VAL A 43 1.78 15.85 1.10
C VAL A 43 1.16 16.99 1.93
N LEU A 44 1.57 17.15 3.18
CA LEU A 44 1.07 18.23 4.06
C LEU A 44 1.64 19.61 3.69
N ALA A 45 2.85 19.68 3.15
CA ALA A 45 3.51 20.94 2.79
C ALA A 45 3.08 21.47 1.41
N THR A 46 2.48 20.64 0.56
CA THR A 46 2.02 21.05 -0.77
C THR A 46 0.70 21.80 -0.69
N SER A 47 0.73 23.11 -0.99
CA SER A 47 -0.48 23.95 -1.11
C SER A 47 -1.19 23.83 -2.47
N LYS A 48 -0.63 23.05 -3.40
CA LYS A 48 -1.17 22.84 -4.75
C LYS A 48 -1.50 21.35 -4.96
N PRO A 49 -2.63 21.02 -5.60
CA PRO A 49 -2.91 19.66 -6.01
C PRO A 49 -2.09 19.35 -7.27
N LEU A 50 -0.88 18.80 -7.11
CA LEU A 50 -0.16 18.17 -8.22
C LEU A 50 -0.37 16.66 -8.09
N VAL A 51 -1.49 16.19 -8.64
CA VAL A 51 -1.88 14.78 -8.54
C VAL A 51 -0.88 13.86 -9.25
N ASN A 52 -0.20 14.35 -10.30
CA ASN A 52 0.95 13.68 -10.91
C ASN A 52 2.07 13.35 -9.91
N LEU A 53 2.45 14.28 -9.03
CA LEU A 53 3.45 14.05 -7.99
C LEU A 53 2.88 13.09 -6.96
N PHE A 54 1.62 13.27 -6.57
CA PHE A 54 0.97 12.40 -5.59
C PHE A 54 1.02 10.92 -5.99
N ILE A 55 0.65 10.56 -7.22
CA ILE A 55 0.74 9.17 -7.70
C ILE A 55 2.18 8.65 -7.65
N ARG A 56 3.16 9.47 -8.03
CA ARG A 56 4.58 9.08 -7.98
C ARG A 56 5.01 8.75 -6.55
N GLU A 57 4.58 9.57 -5.59
CA GLU A 57 4.89 9.35 -4.17
C GLU A 57 4.25 8.06 -3.63
N VAL A 58 3.01 7.76 -4.04
CA VAL A 58 2.31 6.50 -3.69
C VAL A 58 3.03 5.28 -4.29
N LEU A 59 3.40 5.33 -5.57
CA LEU A 59 4.14 4.23 -6.22
C LEU A 59 5.55 4.02 -5.64
N ASP A 60 6.20 5.09 -5.17
CA ASP A 60 7.48 4.99 -4.47
C ASP A 60 7.35 4.29 -3.11
N VAL A 61 6.25 4.49 -2.38
CA VAL A 61 5.96 3.74 -1.14
C VAL A 61 5.78 2.25 -1.43
N ASP A 62 5.07 1.89 -2.50
CA ASP A 62 4.91 0.50 -2.93
C ASP A 62 6.26 -0.17 -3.25
N THR A 63 7.11 0.52 -4.01
CA THR A 63 8.46 0.04 -4.34
C THR A 63 9.31 -0.11 -3.10
N TYR A 64 9.22 0.85 -2.17
CA TYR A 64 9.91 0.80 -0.89
C TYR A 64 9.50 -0.41 -0.04
N LEU A 65 8.20 -0.69 0.08
CA LEU A 65 7.70 -1.86 0.80
C LEU A 65 8.21 -3.17 0.20
N ARG A 66 8.20 -3.31 -1.14
CA ARG A 66 8.74 -4.52 -1.82
C ARG A 66 10.21 -4.73 -1.52
N ASN A 67 11.00 -3.66 -1.53
CA ASN A 67 12.43 -3.75 -1.20
C ASN A 67 12.64 -4.20 0.25
N TRP A 68 11.85 -3.69 1.20
CA TRP A 68 11.95 -4.10 2.60
C TRP A 68 11.42 -5.51 2.88
N SER A 69 10.52 -6.05 2.06
CA SER A 69 10.10 -7.46 2.13
C SER A 69 11.25 -8.45 1.95
N THR A 70 12.41 -8.02 1.43
CA THR A 70 13.60 -8.87 1.30
C THR A 70 14.37 -9.05 2.62
N LYS A 71 14.03 -8.28 3.67
CA LYS A 71 14.65 -8.36 5.00
C LYS A 71 13.76 -9.18 5.96
N PRO A 72 14.11 -10.45 6.30
CA PRO A 72 13.22 -11.35 7.05
C PRO A 72 12.80 -10.83 8.43
N ILE A 73 13.71 -10.19 9.16
CA ILE A 73 13.45 -9.66 10.52
C ILE A 73 12.38 -8.56 10.54
N PHE A 74 12.13 -7.90 9.42
CA PHE A 74 11.14 -6.82 9.30
C PHE A 74 9.87 -7.24 8.57
N LEU A 75 9.73 -8.52 8.21
CA LEU A 75 8.67 -8.98 7.33
C LEU A 75 7.26 -8.72 7.91
N GLU A 76 7.08 -8.92 9.21
CA GLU A 76 5.82 -8.64 9.91
C GLU A 76 5.45 -7.15 9.84
N MET A 77 6.41 -6.28 10.17
CA MET A 77 6.24 -4.82 10.06
C MET A 77 5.92 -4.38 8.62
N VAL A 78 6.59 -4.98 7.63
CA VAL A 78 6.33 -4.69 6.21
C VAL A 78 4.93 -5.17 5.81
N LYS A 79 4.49 -6.34 6.26
CA LYS A 79 3.13 -6.87 6.01
C LYS A 79 2.04 -5.97 6.58
N ASP A 80 2.23 -5.46 7.79
CA ASP A 80 1.26 -4.55 8.42
C ASP A 80 1.14 -3.23 7.64
N MET A 81 2.28 -2.65 7.26
CA MET A 81 2.30 -1.42 6.47
C MET A 81 1.80 -1.66 5.04
N LYS A 82 2.06 -2.82 4.46
CA LYS A 82 1.52 -3.22 3.16
C LYS A 82 0.00 -3.39 3.21
N THR A 83 -0.54 -3.95 4.30
CA THR A 83 -1.99 -4.04 4.50
C THR A 83 -2.65 -2.67 4.58
N LYS A 84 -2.03 -1.72 5.29
CA LYS A 84 -2.48 -0.31 5.31
C LYS A 84 -2.39 0.33 3.93
N TYR A 85 -1.27 0.11 3.23
CA TYR A 85 -1.10 0.59 1.85
C TYR A 85 -2.19 0.03 0.94
N ASP A 86 -2.43 -1.28 0.97
CA ASP A 86 -3.38 -1.94 0.08
C ASP A 86 -4.83 -1.55 0.36
N LYS A 87 -5.16 -1.27 1.63
CA LYS A 87 -6.47 -0.75 2.04
C LYS A 87 -6.82 0.57 1.34
N TYR A 88 -5.86 1.45 1.13
CA TYR A 88 -6.10 2.80 0.58
C TYR A 88 -5.65 2.96 -0.87
N TRP A 89 -4.67 2.16 -1.33
CA TRP A 89 -3.93 2.41 -2.58
C TRP A 89 -3.63 1.17 -3.43
N GLY A 90 -3.77 -0.05 -2.90
CA GLY A 90 -3.29 -1.27 -3.57
C GLY A 90 -4.35 -2.06 -4.31
N ALA A 91 -5.63 -1.93 -3.96
CA ALA A 91 -6.71 -2.52 -4.72
C ALA A 91 -7.33 -1.46 -5.64
N HIS A 92 -7.36 -1.72 -6.95
CA HIS A 92 -7.93 -0.83 -7.97
C HIS A 92 -9.40 -0.49 -7.67
N ASN A 93 -10.15 -1.40 -7.05
CA ASN A 93 -11.53 -1.20 -6.62
C ASN A 93 -11.69 -0.42 -5.29
N LYS A 94 -10.58 -0.08 -4.61
CA LYS A 94 -10.57 0.71 -3.36
C LYS A 94 -9.87 2.06 -3.51
N MET A 95 -9.15 2.26 -4.60
CA MET A 95 -8.53 3.54 -4.90
C MET A 95 -9.62 4.53 -5.36
N ASN A 96 -9.52 5.79 -4.94
CA ASN A 96 -10.49 6.79 -5.34
C ASN A 96 -10.40 7.07 -6.85
N ASP A 97 -11.50 6.86 -7.56
CA ASP A 97 -11.61 7.06 -9.01
C ASP A 97 -11.17 8.46 -9.45
N PHE A 98 -11.41 9.48 -8.60
CA PHE A 98 -11.02 10.86 -8.86
C PHE A 98 -9.51 11.05 -9.02
N ILE A 99 -8.69 10.16 -8.44
CA ILE A 99 -7.23 10.22 -8.60
C ILE A 99 -6.84 9.86 -10.03
N TYR A 100 -7.52 8.91 -10.66
CA TYR A 100 -7.30 8.58 -12.07
C TYR A 100 -7.66 9.75 -12.97
N PHE A 101 -8.82 10.38 -12.74
CA PHE A 101 -9.23 11.55 -13.51
C PHE A 101 -8.28 12.72 -13.33
N ALA A 102 -7.88 13.02 -12.10
CA ALA A 102 -6.98 14.14 -11.85
C ALA A 102 -5.59 13.94 -12.45
N VAL A 103 -5.12 12.70 -12.56
CA VAL A 103 -3.87 12.36 -13.26
C VAL A 103 -4.01 12.34 -14.77
N LEU A 104 -5.17 11.92 -15.30
CA LEU A 104 -5.47 11.99 -16.73
C LEU A 104 -5.58 13.45 -17.20
N LEU A 105 -6.19 14.29 -16.38
CA LEU A 105 -6.45 15.70 -16.67
C LEU A 105 -5.25 16.60 -16.39
N ASP A 106 -4.23 16.12 -15.67
CA ASP A 106 -3.03 16.90 -15.41
C ASP A 106 -2.16 16.97 -16.69
N PRO A 107 -2.04 18.16 -17.31
CA PRO A 107 -1.35 18.34 -18.59
C PRO A 107 0.18 18.15 -18.47
N THR A 108 0.71 18.10 -17.25
CA THR A 108 2.14 17.87 -17.00
C THR A 108 2.51 16.39 -16.95
N THR A 109 1.52 15.49 -16.90
CA THR A 109 1.73 14.05 -16.84
C THR A 109 2.00 13.49 -18.22
N LYS A 110 3.20 12.96 -18.45
CA LYS A 110 3.54 12.33 -19.73
C LYS A 110 2.72 11.06 -19.92
N SER A 111 2.08 10.92 -21.08
CA SER A 111 1.25 9.76 -21.48
C SER A 111 1.92 8.40 -21.25
N HIS A 112 3.25 8.30 -21.40
CA HIS A 112 3.98 7.06 -21.18
C HIS A 112 4.07 6.65 -19.69
N PHE A 113 4.16 7.61 -18.77
CA PHE A 113 4.11 7.33 -17.33
C PHE A 113 2.73 6.86 -16.92
N LEU A 114 1.68 7.51 -17.46
CA LEU A 114 0.29 7.08 -17.30
C LEU A 114 0.11 5.64 -17.76
N LEU A 115 0.53 5.32 -18.98
CA LEU A 115 0.42 3.97 -19.51
C LEU A 115 1.15 2.94 -18.65
N HIS A 116 2.34 3.27 -18.13
CA HIS A 116 3.08 2.37 -17.23
C HIS A 116 2.36 2.19 -15.89
N ALA A 117 1.87 3.28 -15.28
CA ALA A 117 1.11 3.23 -14.03
C ALA A 117 -0.19 2.44 -14.21
N PHE A 118 -0.95 2.69 -15.28
CA PHE A 118 -2.16 1.95 -15.63
C PHE A 118 -1.85 0.48 -15.93
N LYS A 119 -0.80 0.15 -16.69
CA LYS A 119 -0.38 -1.25 -16.90
C LYS A 119 0.00 -1.94 -15.60
N LYS A 120 0.72 -1.25 -14.70
CA LYS A 120 1.06 -1.80 -13.38
C LYS A 120 -0.21 -2.02 -12.54
N MET A 121 -1.21 -1.13 -12.62
CA MET A 121 -2.48 -1.26 -11.89
C MET A 121 -3.44 -2.29 -12.50
N ILE A 122 -3.60 -2.31 -13.82
CA ILE A 122 -4.45 -3.25 -14.58
C ILE A 122 -3.81 -4.64 -14.66
N GLY A 123 -2.49 -4.77 -14.67
CA GLY A 123 -1.82 -6.07 -14.57
C GLY A 123 -2.13 -6.83 -13.27
N TYR A 124 -2.63 -6.15 -12.22
CA TYR A 124 -3.22 -6.82 -11.04
C TYR A 124 -4.64 -7.37 -11.29
N MET A 125 -5.33 -6.94 -12.35
CA MET A 125 -6.65 -7.44 -12.76
C MET A 125 -6.54 -8.83 -13.39
N GLU A 126 -5.59 -9.04 -14.31
CA GLU A 126 -5.40 -10.33 -15.00
C GLU A 126 -4.98 -11.47 -14.07
N VAL A 127 -4.35 -11.15 -12.93
CA VAL A 127 -3.90 -12.15 -11.96
C VAL A 127 -5.00 -12.58 -10.99
N MET A 128 -6.11 -11.82 -10.89
CA MET A 128 -7.21 -12.08 -9.95
C MET A 128 -8.54 -12.48 -10.59
N GLU A 129 -8.72 -12.35 -11.91
CA GLU A 129 -9.85 -13.01 -12.58
C GLU A 129 -9.48 -14.47 -12.90
N PRO A 130 -10.15 -15.48 -12.29
CA PRO A 130 -10.11 -16.81 -12.87
C PRO A 130 -10.66 -16.72 -14.30
N PRO A 131 -10.03 -17.39 -15.28
CA PRO A 131 -10.50 -17.34 -16.67
C PRO A 131 -11.98 -17.72 -16.70
N LEU A 132 -12.81 -16.84 -17.25
CA LEU A 132 -14.22 -17.11 -17.50
C LEU A 132 -14.32 -18.47 -18.19
N THR A 133 -14.97 -19.41 -17.52
CA THR A 133 -15.14 -20.75 -18.07
C THR A 133 -16.23 -20.68 -19.14
N LEU A 134 -16.13 -21.52 -20.18
CA LEU A 134 -17.10 -21.58 -21.27
C LEU A 134 -18.56 -21.74 -20.78
N ALA A 135 -18.76 -22.24 -19.55
CA ALA A 135 -20.05 -22.35 -18.89
C ALA A 135 -20.72 -21.01 -18.55
N ASP A 136 -19.95 -19.94 -18.35
CA ASP A 136 -20.47 -18.60 -18.01
C ASP A 136 -20.97 -17.85 -19.25
N ILE A 137 -20.44 -18.20 -20.43
CA ILE A 137 -20.87 -17.65 -21.73
C ILE A 137 -22.22 -18.25 -22.13
N ASP A 138 -22.44 -19.53 -21.84
CA ASP A 138 -23.64 -20.27 -22.24
C ASP A 138 -24.90 -19.93 -21.41
N LYS A 139 -24.71 -19.39 -20.19
CA LYS A 139 -25.83 -18.85 -19.39
C LYS A 139 -26.33 -17.49 -19.90
N LYS A 140 -25.50 -16.73 -20.63
CA LYS A 140 -25.89 -15.41 -21.15
C LYS A 140 -26.61 -15.51 -22.51
N SER A 141 -26.26 -16.51 -23.32
CA SER A 141 -26.94 -16.82 -24.59
C SER A 141 -28.37 -17.36 -24.40
N THR A 142 -28.62 -18.11 -23.33
CA THR A 142 -29.94 -18.74 -23.07
C THR A 142 -30.97 -17.81 -22.41
N SER A 143 -30.57 -16.62 -21.93
CA SER A 143 -31.51 -15.66 -21.30
C SER A 143 -32.18 -14.67 -22.27
N ASN A 144 -31.85 -14.71 -23.56
CA ASN A 144 -32.34 -13.76 -24.57
C ASN A 144 -33.31 -14.39 -25.59
N VAL A 145 -34.18 -15.31 -25.16
CA VAL A 145 -35.33 -15.73 -25.98
C VAL A 145 -36.49 -14.76 -25.71
N PRO A 146 -36.99 -14.01 -26.71
CA PRO A 146 -38.18 -13.17 -26.56
C PRO A 146 -39.39 -14.05 -26.25
N ARG A 147 -40.21 -13.66 -25.28
CA ARG A 147 -41.54 -14.24 -25.11
C ARG A 147 -42.44 -13.63 -26.19
N ASP A 148 -42.91 -14.48 -27.10
CA ASP A 148 -44.04 -14.22 -27.98
C ASP A 148 -45.31 -13.85 -27.18
#